data_AF-A0A9N8P0P4-F1
#
_entry.id   AF-A0A9N8P0P4-F1
#
_cell.length_a   1.000
_cell.length_b   1.000
_cell.length_c   1.000
_cell.angle_alpha   90.00
_cell.angle_beta   90.00
_cell.angle_gamma   90.00
#
_symmetry.space_group_name_H-M   'P 1'
#
loop_
_entity.id
_entity.type
_entity.pdbx_description
1 polymer ?
#
loop_
_entity_poly.entity_id
_entity_poly.type
_entity_poly.pdbx_seq_one_letter_code
_entity_poly.pdbx_strand_id
1 'polypeptide(L)'
;MKKIISLLFLVALSSCDQNHSNEKFEKKTVENKYSLSVPESLGVTTELNDQASLQLQNQFDEFYVIVIDELKSDFVNAIENNLLNTTPDLDGYYNATLNNFKKSGLKDFKLYDVKKKKINSSSAIVFSVSGISDGFNVFYRFAIVQGKNRYYQIMSWTEASKEKQYTERMNRILDSFNVEEAGYSKSKNRLAKDRTKK
;
A
#
# COMPACT_ATOMS: atom_id res chain seq x y z
N MET A 1 26.48 -3.07 61.69
CA MET A 1 25.29 -3.81 61.21
C MET A 1 24.76 -3.13 59.95
N LYS A 2 25.04 -3.69 58.77
CA LYS A 2 24.62 -3.11 57.48
C LYS A 2 23.17 -3.50 57.22
N LYS A 3 22.26 -2.53 57.18
CA LYS A 3 20.87 -2.74 56.72
C LYS A 3 20.87 -2.62 55.20
N ILE A 4 20.82 -3.75 54.51
CA ILE A 4 20.47 -3.85 53.09
C ILE A 4 19.12 -4.57 53.07
N ILE A 5 18.04 -3.87 52.75
CA ILE A 5 16.79 -4.46 52.24
C ILE A 5 16.20 -3.36 51.33
N SER A 6 16.54 -3.39 50.05
CA SER A 6 15.75 -4.00 48.96
C SER A 6 14.63 -3.07 48.49
N LEU A 7 14.99 -2.21 47.53
CA LEU A 7 14.07 -1.36 46.78
C LEU A 7 13.36 -2.26 45.76
N LEU A 8 12.17 -2.76 46.10
CA LEU A 8 11.32 -3.51 45.19
C LEU A 8 10.80 -2.53 44.12
N PHE A 9 11.52 -2.42 43.01
CA PHE A 9 11.05 -1.72 41.82
C PHE A 9 9.93 -2.59 41.21
N LEU A 10 8.68 -2.31 41.61
CA LEU A 10 7.51 -2.84 40.91
C LEU A 10 7.52 -2.26 39.49
N VAL A 11 8.09 -3.02 38.55
CA VAL A 11 7.89 -2.79 37.13
C VAL A 11 6.44 -3.15 36.84
N ALA A 12 5.57 -2.15 36.88
CA ALA A 12 4.22 -2.28 36.34
C ALA A 12 4.38 -2.56 34.84
N LEU A 13 4.27 -3.83 34.45
CA LEU A 13 4.02 -4.20 33.06
C LEU A 13 2.59 -3.76 32.74
N SER A 14 2.41 -2.46 32.52
CA SER A 14 1.25 -1.95 31.80
C SER A 14 1.36 -2.53 30.40
N SER A 15 0.69 -3.68 30.20
CA SER A 15 0.31 -4.16 28.89
C SER A 15 -0.52 -3.05 28.27
N CYS A 16 0.12 -2.16 27.52
CA CYS A 16 -0.59 -1.27 26.62
C CYS A 16 -1.32 -2.20 25.65
N ASP A 17 -2.62 -2.38 25.89
CA ASP A 17 -3.53 -2.84 24.87
C ASP A 17 -3.46 -1.78 23.77
N GLN A 18 -2.59 -2.00 22.78
CA GLN A 18 -2.37 -1.16 21.61
C GLN A 18 -3.59 -1.31 20.70
N ASN A 19 -4.72 -0.84 21.21
CA ASN A 19 -6.01 -0.94 20.61
C ASN A 19 -6.15 0.25 19.64
N HIS A 20 -5.78 0.01 18.38
CA HIS A 20 -5.78 1.01 17.29
C HIS A 20 -7.18 1.50 16.89
N SER A 21 -8.23 1.10 17.62
CA SER A 21 -9.62 1.47 17.38
C SER A 21 -9.86 2.98 17.49
N ASN A 22 -9.16 3.68 18.39
CA ASN A 22 -9.26 5.13 18.60
C ASN A 22 -8.19 5.94 17.86
N GLU A 23 -7.38 5.30 17.03
CA GLU A 23 -6.33 5.98 16.29
C GLU A 23 -6.91 6.96 15.27
N LYS A 24 -6.36 8.19 15.27
CA LYS A 24 -6.74 9.23 14.31
C LYS A 24 -6.09 8.98 12.97
N PHE A 25 -6.86 9.24 11.92
CA PHE A 25 -6.41 9.11 10.55
C PHE A 25 -6.41 10.50 9.90
N GLU A 26 -5.34 10.79 9.18
CA GLU A 26 -5.20 11.97 8.35
C GLU A 26 -5.28 11.61 6.86
N LYS A 27 -5.84 12.51 6.06
CA LYS A 27 -5.90 12.34 4.60
C LYS A 27 -4.57 12.77 3.98
N LYS A 28 -3.87 11.84 3.32
CA LYS A 28 -2.75 12.15 2.42
C LYS A 28 -3.25 12.19 0.98
N THR A 29 -2.77 13.17 0.22
CA THR A 29 -3.14 13.38 -1.20
C THR A 29 -1.89 13.49 -2.03
N VAL A 30 -1.84 12.75 -3.13
CA VAL A 30 -0.81 12.89 -4.17
C VAL A 30 -1.50 13.48 -5.40
N GLU A 31 -1.09 14.69 -5.75
CA GLU A 31 -1.78 15.54 -6.72
C GLU A 31 -1.97 14.84 -8.08
N ASN A 32 -3.18 14.95 -8.64
CA ASN A 32 -3.58 14.35 -9.92
C ASN A 32 -3.44 12.82 -10.00
N LYS A 33 -3.36 12.13 -8.85
CA LYS A 33 -3.24 10.68 -8.78
C LYS A 33 -4.28 10.07 -7.83
N TYR A 34 -4.12 10.27 -6.52
CA TYR A 34 -4.97 9.64 -5.52
C TYR A 34 -4.96 10.36 -4.18
N SER A 35 -5.87 9.92 -3.31
CA SER A 35 -5.83 10.20 -1.88
C SER A 35 -6.13 8.95 -1.07
N LEU A 36 -5.69 8.93 0.19
CA LEU A 36 -6.02 7.89 1.16
C LEU A 36 -5.92 8.45 2.58
N SER A 37 -6.64 7.84 3.50
CA SER A 37 -6.53 8.13 4.93
C SER A 37 -5.56 7.15 5.58
N VAL A 38 -4.59 7.68 6.30
CA VAL A 38 -3.57 6.90 7.01
C VAL A 38 -3.51 7.34 8.46
N PRO A 39 -3.11 6.45 9.37
CA PRO A 39 -2.85 6.81 10.74
C PRO A 39 -1.87 7.97 10.91
N GLU A 40 -2.18 8.91 11.81
CA GLU A 40 -1.30 10.04 12.16
C GLU A 40 0.04 9.60 12.77
N SER A 41 0.11 8.37 13.28
CA SER A 41 1.34 7.77 13.83
C SER A 41 2.40 7.44 12.78
N LEU A 42 2.05 7.45 11.48
CA LEU A 42 2.98 7.12 10.41
C LEU A 42 3.75 8.34 9.91
N GLY A 43 5.08 8.27 10.00
CA GLY A 43 5.98 9.26 9.42
C GLY A 43 6.26 8.98 7.95
N VAL A 44 6.45 10.05 7.16
CA VAL A 44 6.92 9.93 5.76
C VAL A 44 8.37 9.44 5.72
N THR A 45 8.67 8.56 4.78
CA THR A 45 10.03 8.05 4.51
C THR A 45 10.25 7.92 3.00
N THR A 46 11.48 7.60 2.60
CA THR A 46 11.86 7.25 1.22
C THR A 46 12.67 5.95 1.16
N GLU A 47 12.78 5.23 2.27
CA GLU A 47 13.73 4.11 2.44
C GLU A 47 13.13 2.72 2.15
N LEU A 48 11.83 2.63 1.85
CA LEU A 48 11.13 1.33 1.74
C LEU A 48 11.15 0.77 0.32
N ASN A 49 10.92 1.61 -0.69
CA ASN A 49 10.83 1.24 -2.10
C ASN A 49 11.04 2.46 -3.01
N ASP A 50 11.98 2.38 -3.93
CA ASP A 50 12.36 3.46 -4.84
C ASP A 50 11.27 3.83 -5.87
N GLN A 51 10.36 2.91 -6.18
CA GLN A 51 9.25 3.12 -7.12
C GLN A 51 7.97 3.64 -6.46
N ALA A 52 7.94 3.73 -5.13
CA ALA A 52 6.75 4.14 -4.41
C ALA A 52 6.58 5.67 -4.39
N SER A 53 5.40 6.13 -4.76
CA SER A 53 5.03 7.55 -4.77
C SER A 53 4.55 8.08 -3.42
N LEU A 54 4.22 7.17 -2.49
CA LEU A 54 4.04 7.47 -1.08
C LEU A 54 4.62 6.32 -0.27
N GLN A 55 5.38 6.65 0.76
CA GLN A 55 5.97 5.69 1.68
C GLN A 55 5.89 6.22 3.09
N LEU A 56 5.35 5.41 3.98
CA LEU A 56 5.06 5.77 5.35
C LEU A 56 5.50 4.63 6.27
N GLN A 57 6.03 4.97 7.43
CA GLN A 57 6.46 3.99 8.41
C GLN A 57 6.21 4.45 9.84
N ASN A 58 6.00 3.48 10.71
CA ASN A 58 6.27 3.60 12.12
C ASN A 58 7.15 2.40 12.52
N GLN A 59 8.44 2.66 12.74
CA GLN A 59 9.42 1.63 13.07
C GLN A 59 9.21 1.03 14.46
N PHE A 60 8.64 1.80 15.40
CA PHE A 60 8.33 1.30 16.74
C PHE A 60 7.17 0.29 16.71
N ASP A 61 6.14 0.59 15.92
CA ASP A 61 4.99 -0.29 15.73
C ASP A 61 5.29 -1.45 14.75
N GLU A 62 6.38 -1.32 13.99
CA GLU A 62 6.75 -2.14 12.83
C GLU A 62 5.63 -2.22 11.79
N PHE A 63 5.04 -1.06 11.49
CA PHE A 63 3.94 -0.93 10.54
C PHE A 63 4.32 0.01 9.40
N TYR A 64 4.13 -0.46 8.18
CA TYR A 64 4.61 0.20 6.97
C TYR A 64 3.50 0.27 5.94
N VAL A 65 3.50 1.33 5.14
CA VAL A 65 2.55 1.55 4.05
C VAL A 65 3.28 2.14 2.87
N ILE A 66 3.08 1.57 1.68
CA ILE A 66 3.49 2.22 0.43
C ILE A 66 2.35 2.22 -0.57
N VAL A 67 2.43 3.18 -1.49
CA VAL A 67 1.63 3.21 -2.71
C VAL A 67 2.59 3.30 -3.90
N ILE A 68 2.44 2.37 -4.84
CA ILE A 68 3.08 2.43 -6.15
C ILE A 68 1.99 2.77 -7.17
N ASP A 69 2.24 3.76 -8.02
CA ASP A 69 1.35 4.12 -9.11
C ASP A 69 2.06 3.99 -10.46
N GLU A 70 1.45 3.24 -11.38
CA GLU A 70 2.03 2.96 -12.69
C GLU A 70 1.03 3.33 -13.79
N LEU A 71 1.51 3.89 -14.89
CA LEU A 71 0.67 4.15 -16.05
C LEU A 71 0.25 2.82 -16.70
N LYS A 72 -1.03 2.73 -17.06
CA LYS A 72 -1.55 1.56 -17.81
C LYS A 72 -0.83 1.38 -19.14
N SER A 73 -0.40 2.47 -19.79
CA SER A 73 0.38 2.41 -21.02
C SER A 73 1.69 1.66 -20.84
N ASP A 74 2.36 1.86 -19.70
CA ASP A 74 3.68 1.26 -19.46
C ASP A 74 3.51 -0.24 -19.21
N PHE A 75 2.48 -0.63 -18.47
CA PHE A 75 2.09 -2.03 -18.31
C PHE A 75 1.73 -2.70 -19.64
N VAL A 76 0.91 -2.03 -20.48
CA VAL A 76 0.56 -2.54 -21.82
C VAL A 76 1.81 -2.68 -22.70
N ASN A 77 2.67 -1.67 -22.72
CA ASN A 77 3.93 -1.72 -23.46
C ASN A 77 4.81 -2.89 -22.99
N ALA A 78 4.88 -3.17 -21.70
CA ALA A 78 5.63 -4.31 -21.19
C ALA A 78 5.09 -5.67 -21.68
N ILE A 79 3.77 -5.79 -21.85
CA ILE A 79 3.15 -6.99 -22.44
C ILE A 79 3.47 -7.07 -23.93
N GLU A 80 3.27 -5.99 -24.68
CA GLU A 80 3.50 -5.94 -26.13
C GLU A 80 4.96 -6.21 -26.51
N ASN A 81 5.90 -5.83 -25.63
CA ASN A 81 7.33 -6.10 -25.80
C ASN A 81 7.77 -7.45 -25.20
N ASN A 82 6.83 -8.33 -24.84
CA ASN A 82 7.08 -9.67 -24.26
C ASN A 82 7.89 -9.66 -22.95
N LEU A 83 7.89 -8.55 -22.21
CA LEU A 83 8.50 -8.47 -20.88
C LEU A 83 7.59 -9.09 -19.81
N LEU A 84 6.27 -9.04 -20.04
CA LEU A 84 5.25 -9.65 -19.18
C LEU A 84 4.34 -10.57 -20.00
N ASN A 85 4.15 -11.79 -19.53
CA ASN A 85 3.22 -12.75 -20.14
C ASN A 85 1.89 -12.74 -19.38
N THR A 86 1.04 -11.74 -19.65
CA THR A 86 -0.26 -11.57 -18.99
C THR A 86 -1.23 -10.72 -19.82
N THR A 87 -2.48 -10.55 -19.35
CA THR A 87 -3.52 -9.75 -20.04
C THR A 87 -3.40 -8.25 -19.71
N PRO A 88 -3.74 -7.35 -20.65
CA PRO A 88 -3.68 -5.89 -20.44
C PRO A 88 -4.87 -5.36 -19.62
N ASP A 89 -5.24 -6.04 -18.54
CA ASP A 89 -6.39 -5.72 -17.68
C ASP A 89 -6.03 -5.81 -16.19
N LEU A 90 -7.02 -5.58 -15.32
CA LEU A 90 -6.82 -5.59 -13.86
C LEU A 90 -6.37 -6.97 -13.34
N ASP A 91 -6.87 -8.06 -13.94
CA ASP A 91 -6.48 -9.42 -13.56
C ASP A 91 -5.04 -9.72 -13.97
N GLY A 92 -4.65 -9.29 -15.17
CA GLY A 92 -3.28 -9.43 -15.61
C GLY A 92 -2.30 -8.59 -14.78
N TYR A 93 -2.68 -7.37 -14.43
CA TYR A 93 -1.88 -6.53 -13.54
C TYR A 93 -1.69 -7.16 -12.15
N TYR A 94 -2.75 -7.76 -11.61
CA TYR A 94 -2.68 -8.57 -10.39
C TYR A 94 -1.75 -9.78 -10.53
N ASN A 95 -1.84 -10.51 -11.63
CA ASN A 95 -0.95 -11.65 -11.88
C ASN A 95 0.52 -11.22 -12.01
N ALA A 96 0.80 -10.11 -12.70
CA ALA A 96 2.14 -9.54 -12.79
C ALA A 96 2.67 -9.14 -11.40
N THR A 97 1.84 -8.49 -10.58
CA THR A 97 2.18 -8.10 -9.20
C THR A 97 2.51 -9.33 -8.34
N LEU A 98 1.68 -10.37 -8.37
CA LEU A 98 1.95 -11.61 -7.66
C LEU A 98 3.22 -12.32 -8.13
N ASN A 99 3.48 -12.31 -9.44
CA ASN A 99 4.68 -12.90 -10.00
C ASN A 99 5.94 -12.14 -9.53
N ASN A 100 5.88 -10.82 -9.42
CA ASN A 100 6.96 -10.03 -8.86
C ASN A 100 7.21 -10.38 -7.39
N PHE A 101 6.17 -10.54 -6.57
CA PHE A 101 6.29 -11.01 -5.18
C PHE A 101 6.92 -12.39 -5.07
N LYS A 102 6.52 -13.34 -5.91
CA LYS A 102 7.13 -14.68 -5.90
C LYS A 102 8.61 -14.66 -6.28
N LYS A 103 9.02 -13.67 -7.08
CA LYS A 103 10.41 -13.48 -7.51
C LYS A 103 11.23 -12.62 -6.55
N SER A 104 10.63 -11.97 -5.56
CA SER A 104 11.32 -11.05 -4.64
C SER A 104 12.21 -11.77 -3.61
N GLY A 105 12.20 -13.11 -3.59
CA GLY A 105 12.94 -13.90 -2.60
C GLY A 105 12.15 -14.19 -1.31
N LEU A 106 10.86 -13.84 -1.26
CA LEU A 106 9.98 -14.20 -0.14
C LEU A 106 9.84 -15.72 -0.04
N LYS A 107 10.38 -16.31 1.03
CA LYS A 107 10.27 -17.77 1.28
C LYS A 107 8.91 -18.09 1.90
N ASP A 108 8.48 -19.34 1.77
CA ASP A 108 7.20 -19.83 2.30
C ASP A 108 6.00 -18.94 1.92
N PHE A 109 5.99 -18.48 0.67
CA PHE A 109 4.93 -17.62 0.12
C PHE A 109 3.55 -18.26 0.30
N LYS A 110 2.65 -17.55 0.97
CA LYS A 110 1.24 -17.90 1.09
C LYS A 110 0.38 -16.75 0.60
N LEU A 111 -0.64 -17.07 -0.17
CA LEU A 111 -1.63 -16.13 -0.69
C LEU A 111 -3.01 -16.51 -0.17
N TYR A 112 -3.75 -15.54 0.35
CA TYR A 112 -5.09 -15.77 0.89
C TYR A 112 -5.96 -14.50 0.80
N ASP A 113 -7.24 -14.64 1.12
CA ASP A 113 -8.24 -13.57 1.12
C ASP A 113 -8.37 -12.78 -0.19
N VAL A 114 -8.12 -13.43 -1.33
CA VAL A 114 -8.27 -12.82 -2.65
C VAL A 114 -9.74 -12.52 -2.92
N LYS A 115 -10.07 -11.24 -3.09
CA LYS A 115 -11.43 -10.75 -3.34
C LYS A 115 -11.41 -9.64 -4.37
N LYS A 116 -12.25 -9.78 -5.40
CA LYS A 116 -12.62 -8.68 -6.28
C LYS A 116 -13.68 -7.84 -5.59
N LYS A 117 -13.47 -6.54 -5.47
CA LYS A 117 -14.43 -5.60 -4.89
C LYS A 117 -14.37 -4.24 -5.57
N LYS A 118 -15.25 -3.35 -5.15
CA LYS A 118 -15.11 -1.92 -5.38
C LYS A 118 -14.50 -1.26 -4.14
N ILE A 119 -13.49 -0.42 -4.36
CA ILE A 119 -13.03 0.56 -3.36
C ILE A 119 -13.47 1.91 -3.90
N ASN A 120 -14.41 2.54 -3.21
CA ASN A 120 -15.21 3.63 -3.76
C ASN A 120 -15.81 3.23 -5.13
N SER A 121 -15.61 4.02 -6.19
CA SER A 121 -16.10 3.69 -7.54
C SER A 121 -15.16 2.76 -8.35
N SER A 122 -13.93 2.54 -7.89
CA SER A 122 -12.88 1.86 -8.65
C SER A 122 -12.90 0.35 -8.46
N SER A 123 -12.70 -0.39 -9.56
CA SER A 123 -12.49 -1.84 -9.51
C SER A 123 -11.19 -2.16 -8.80
N ALA A 124 -11.22 -3.12 -7.88
CA ALA A 124 -10.06 -3.49 -7.09
C ALA A 124 -9.97 -5.01 -6.85
N ILE A 125 -8.75 -5.49 -6.67
CA ILE A 125 -8.43 -6.83 -6.18
C ILE A 125 -7.70 -6.65 -4.85
N VAL A 126 -8.29 -7.15 -3.78
CA VAL A 126 -7.73 -7.12 -2.42
C VAL A 126 -7.30 -8.53 -2.06
N PHE A 127 -6.11 -8.66 -1.45
CA PHE A 127 -5.56 -9.95 -1.07
C PHE A 127 -4.53 -9.78 0.04
N SER A 128 -4.15 -10.89 0.65
CA SER A 128 -3.11 -10.95 1.67
C SER A 128 -1.99 -11.88 1.23
N VAL A 129 -0.77 -11.55 1.61
CA VAL A 129 0.41 -12.39 1.42
C VAL A 129 1.14 -12.52 2.75
N SER A 130 1.63 -13.72 3.05
CA SER A 130 2.61 -13.91 4.13
C SER A 130 3.82 -14.70 3.63
N GLY A 131 4.95 -14.53 4.30
CA GLY A 131 6.15 -15.32 4.04
C GLY A 131 7.32 -14.85 4.88
N ILE A 132 8.52 -15.27 4.52
CA ILE A 132 9.76 -14.92 5.22
C ILE A 132 10.60 -14.02 4.32
N SER A 133 10.89 -12.81 4.78
CA SER A 133 11.78 -11.84 4.15
C SER A 133 12.95 -11.56 5.09
N ASP A 134 14.18 -11.76 4.64
CA ASP A 134 15.41 -11.51 5.44
C ASP A 134 15.42 -12.16 6.83
N GLY A 135 14.76 -13.32 6.96
CA GLY A 135 14.63 -14.05 8.23
C GLY A 135 13.45 -13.65 9.11
N PHE A 136 12.68 -12.63 8.71
CA PHE A 136 11.50 -12.16 9.42
C PHE A 136 10.22 -12.70 8.81
N ASN A 137 9.28 -13.15 9.64
CA ASN A 137 7.94 -13.52 9.19
C ASN A 137 7.14 -12.23 8.96
N VAL A 138 6.73 -11.99 7.72
CA VAL A 138 6.03 -10.76 7.33
C VAL A 138 4.62 -11.11 6.85
N PHE A 139 3.67 -10.26 7.23
CA PHE A 139 2.32 -10.24 6.71
C PHE A 139 2.09 -8.96 5.93
N TYR A 140 1.54 -9.09 4.73
CA TYR A 140 1.17 -8.01 3.83
C TYR A 140 -0.32 -8.04 3.52
N ARG A 141 -0.91 -6.85 3.43
CA ARG A 141 -2.27 -6.62 2.96
C ARG A 141 -2.24 -5.68 1.76
N PHE A 142 -2.86 -6.11 0.66
CA PHE A 142 -2.83 -5.40 -0.62
C PHE A 142 -4.20 -4.93 -1.07
N ALA A 143 -4.23 -3.82 -1.79
CA ALA A 143 -5.21 -3.55 -2.82
C ALA A 143 -4.51 -3.19 -4.13
N ILE A 144 -4.96 -3.81 -5.21
CA ILE A 144 -4.67 -3.35 -6.57
C ILE A 144 -5.91 -2.64 -7.06
N VAL A 145 -5.80 -1.34 -7.35
CA VAL A 145 -6.92 -0.49 -7.75
C VAL A 145 -6.73 -0.01 -9.18
N GLN A 146 -7.78 -0.16 -9.99
CA GLN A 146 -7.82 0.35 -11.35
C GLN A 146 -8.26 1.82 -11.36
N GLY A 147 -7.34 2.71 -11.71
CA GLY A 147 -7.62 4.11 -12.03
C GLY A 147 -8.10 4.31 -13.45
N LYS A 148 -8.12 5.56 -13.93
CA LYS A 148 -8.48 5.85 -15.33
C LYS A 148 -7.31 5.51 -16.23
N ASN A 149 -6.16 6.12 -15.98
CA ASN A 149 -4.91 5.99 -16.72
C ASN A 149 -3.84 5.21 -15.95
N ARG A 150 -4.05 4.94 -14.66
CA ARG A 150 -3.07 4.24 -13.81
C ARG A 150 -3.62 2.96 -13.19
N TYR A 151 -2.71 2.08 -12.78
CA TYR A 151 -2.95 1.10 -11.73
C TYR A 151 -2.25 1.56 -10.46
N TYR A 152 -2.85 1.23 -9.31
CA TYR A 152 -2.30 1.54 -8.00
C TYR A 152 -2.13 0.25 -7.22
N GLN A 153 -0.94 0.06 -6.64
CA GLN A 153 -0.68 -0.97 -5.64
C GLN A 153 -0.59 -0.27 -4.29
N ILE A 154 -1.59 -0.46 -3.44
CA ILE A 154 -1.54 -0.05 -2.04
C ILE A 154 -1.17 -1.28 -1.23
N MET A 155 -0.09 -1.20 -0.47
CA MET A 155 0.33 -2.29 0.39
C MET A 155 0.68 -1.78 1.78
N SER A 156 0.25 -2.53 2.77
CA SER A 156 0.64 -2.34 4.16
C SER A 156 1.24 -3.64 4.67
N TRP A 157 2.28 -3.57 5.50
CA TRP A 157 2.88 -4.75 6.08
C TRP A 157 3.38 -4.55 7.50
N THR A 158 3.56 -5.68 8.18
CA THR A 158 3.96 -5.80 9.58
C THR A 158 4.55 -7.19 9.82
N GLU A 159 5.14 -7.42 10.98
CA GLU A 159 5.47 -8.77 11.46
C GLU A 159 4.20 -9.65 11.48
N ALA A 160 4.31 -10.90 11.04
CA ALA A 160 3.17 -11.82 10.91
C ALA A 160 2.43 -12.06 12.24
N SER A 161 3.13 -12.03 13.38
CA SER A 161 2.53 -12.16 14.71
C SER A 161 1.52 -11.05 15.03
N LYS A 162 1.62 -9.90 14.35
CA LYS A 162 0.75 -8.72 14.51
C LYS A 162 -0.36 -8.64 13.47
N GLU A 163 -0.54 -9.66 12.62
CA GLU A 163 -1.59 -9.70 11.58
C GLU A 163 -2.98 -9.38 12.14
N LYS A 164 -3.38 -10.09 13.20
CA LYS A 164 -4.71 -9.91 13.82
C LYS A 164 -4.90 -8.50 14.38
N GLN A 165 -3.83 -7.92 14.95
CA GLN A 165 -3.85 -6.59 15.53
C GLN A 165 -4.04 -5.51 14.45
N TYR A 166 -3.41 -5.69 13.29
CA TYR A 166 -3.34 -4.65 12.28
C TYR A 166 -4.28 -4.80 11.09
N THR A 167 -4.90 -5.97 10.90
CA THR A 167 -5.77 -6.22 9.73
C THR A 167 -6.89 -5.20 9.59
N GLU A 168 -7.56 -4.80 10.69
CA GLU A 168 -8.60 -3.77 10.63
C GLU A 168 -8.04 -2.40 10.21
N ARG A 169 -6.92 -1.99 10.81
CA ARG A 169 -6.19 -0.76 10.46
C ARG A 169 -5.79 -0.75 8.98
N MET A 170 -5.23 -1.84 8.48
CA MET A 170 -4.88 -2.01 7.06
C MET A 170 -6.12 -1.91 6.15
N ASN A 171 -7.23 -2.57 6.50
CA ASN A 171 -8.45 -2.49 5.71
C ASN A 171 -9.03 -1.07 5.68
N ARG A 172 -8.97 -0.31 6.78
CA ARG A 172 -9.37 1.11 6.81
C ARG A 172 -8.54 1.96 5.85
N ILE A 173 -7.22 1.72 5.79
CA ILE A 173 -6.33 2.39 4.83
C ILE A 173 -6.77 2.06 3.40
N LEU A 174 -6.91 0.78 3.07
CA LEU A 174 -7.30 0.33 1.72
C LEU A 174 -8.67 0.90 1.30
N ASP A 175 -9.66 0.82 2.18
CA ASP A 175 -11.04 1.22 1.86
C ASP A 175 -11.19 2.75 1.74
N SER A 176 -10.27 3.52 2.31
CA SER A 176 -10.23 4.98 2.18
C SER A 176 -9.62 5.47 0.86
N PHE A 177 -8.99 4.59 0.08
CA PHE A 177 -8.28 4.97 -1.14
C PHE A 177 -9.25 5.53 -2.20
N ASN A 178 -8.95 6.70 -2.72
CA ASN A 178 -9.73 7.35 -3.77
C ASN A 178 -8.84 7.75 -4.95
N VAL A 179 -9.30 7.48 -6.16
CA VAL A 179 -8.62 7.92 -7.40
C VAL A 179 -8.98 9.39 -7.64
N GLU A 180 -7.95 10.22 -7.80
CA GLU A 180 -8.06 11.69 -7.98
C GLU A 180 -7.52 12.13 -9.36
N GLU A 181 -7.49 11.20 -10.33
CA GLU A 181 -7.00 11.49 -11.67
C GLU A 181 -7.92 12.49 -12.38
N ALA A 182 -7.38 13.66 -12.71
CA ALA A 182 -8.07 14.61 -13.55
C ALA A 182 -8.46 13.95 -14.88
N GLY A 183 -9.73 14.07 -15.26
CA GLY A 183 -10.16 13.62 -16.56
C GLY A 183 -9.36 14.34 -17.64
N TYR A 184 -8.56 13.61 -18.42
CA TYR A 184 -7.95 14.11 -19.66
C TYR A 184 -9.05 14.55 -20.62
N SER A 185 -9.55 15.76 -20.46
CA SER A 185 -10.57 16.41 -21.28
C SER A 185 -10.08 17.81 -21.59
N LYS A 186 -9.75 18.03 -22.87
CA LYS A 186 -9.51 19.33 -23.52
C LYS A 186 -8.31 20.17 -23.05
N SER A 187 -7.08 19.71 -23.24
CA SER A 187 -5.93 20.65 -23.43
C SER A 187 -5.44 20.75 -24.88
N LYS A 188 -5.70 19.75 -25.73
CA LYS A 188 -5.30 19.80 -27.16
C LYS A 188 -6.11 20.77 -28.03
N ASN A 189 -7.25 21.29 -27.56
CA ASN A 189 -8.08 22.23 -28.35
C ASN A 189 -7.75 23.71 -28.14
N ARG A 190 -6.84 24.08 -27.24
CA ARG A 190 -6.38 25.49 -27.13
C ARG A 190 -5.22 25.80 -28.09
N LEU A 191 -4.34 24.85 -28.36
CA LEU A 191 -3.22 25.04 -29.30
C LEU A 191 -3.63 25.02 -30.79
N ALA A 192 -4.76 24.40 -31.13
CA ALA A 192 -5.27 24.38 -32.50
C ALA A 192 -6.10 25.62 -32.88
N LYS A 193 -6.60 26.40 -31.90
CA LYS A 193 -7.44 27.57 -32.17
C LYS A 193 -6.66 28.89 -32.32
N ASP A 194 -5.40 28.93 -31.84
CA ASP A 194 -4.51 30.07 -32.00
C ASP A 194 -3.68 30.05 -33.30
N ARG A 195 -3.64 28.93 -34.02
CA ARG A 195 -2.92 28.82 -35.30
C ARG A 195 -3.75 29.16 -36.54
N THR A 196 -5.05 29.42 -36.38
CA THR A 196 -5.97 29.83 -37.47
C THR A 196 -6.37 31.29 -37.40
N LYS A 197 -5.75 32.07 -36.50
CA LYS A 197 -5.83 33.55 -36.47
C LYS A 197 -4.44 34.15 -36.63
N LYS A 198 -3.85 34.02 -37.82
CA LYS A 198 -2.84 34.95 -38.32
C LYS A 198 -2.84 34.95 -39.83
#